data_AF-A0A0V0H4K9-F1
#
_entry.id   AF-A0A0V0H4K9-F1
#
_cell.length_a   1.000
_cell.length_b   1.000
_cell.length_c   1.000
_cell.angle_alpha   90.00
_cell.angle_beta   90.00
_cell.angle_gamma   90.00
#
_symmetry.space_group_name_H-M   'P 1'
#
loop_
_entity.id
_entity.type
_entity.pdbx_description
1 polymer ?
#
loop_
_entity_poly.entity_id
_entity_poly.type
_entity_poly.pdbx_seq_one_letter_code
_entity_poly.pdbx_strand_id
1 'polypeptide(L)' 'MPGSRDMPSTSTASSSSMSSTKKGVKSGVENKLGEFFMHQIAHDTSPAYGGGFRSANEAVNKYGLRCTLDHIRLTGSFPL' A
#
# COMPACT_ATOMS: atom_id res chain seq x y z
N MET A 1 5.57 -31.64 -33.18
CA MET A 1 5.23 -30.20 -33.23
C MET A 1 3.87 -30.09 -33.90
N PRO A 2 2.87 -29.36 -33.36
CA PRO A 2 2.94 -28.23 -32.44
C PRO A 2 2.28 -28.49 -31.08
N GLY A 3 2.58 -27.61 -30.11
CA GLY A 3 1.86 -27.51 -28.85
C GLY A 3 0.86 -26.36 -28.87
N SER A 4 -0.18 -26.50 -28.06
CA SER A 4 -1.02 -25.38 -27.61
C SER A 4 -1.28 -25.63 -26.14
N ARG A 5 -0.79 -24.72 -25.29
CA ARG A 5 -1.05 -24.69 -23.86
C ARG A 5 -2.34 -23.89 -23.68
N ASP A 6 -3.45 -24.57 -23.42
CA ASP A 6 -4.66 -23.91 -22.95
C ASP A 6 -4.52 -23.63 -21.45
N MET A 7 -4.23 -22.38 -21.11
CA MET A 7 -4.19 -21.89 -19.74
C MET A 7 -5.45 -21.05 -19.50
N PRO A 8 -6.38 -21.44 -18.61
CA PRO A 8 -7.53 -20.61 -18.30
C PRO A 8 -7.09 -19.40 -17.46
N SER A 9 -7.14 -18.22 -18.06
CA SER A 9 -7.00 -16.92 -17.38
C SER A 9 -8.23 -16.63 -16.55
N THR A 10 -8.22 -17.03 -15.27
CA THR A 10 -9.23 -16.60 -14.30
C THR A 10 -8.69 -15.45 -13.47
N SER A 11 -8.61 -14.27 -14.07
CA SER A 11 -8.44 -13.04 -13.32
C SER A 11 -9.82 -12.54 -12.92
N THR A 12 -10.34 -13.01 -11.78
CA THR A 12 -11.44 -12.33 -11.11
C THR A 12 -10.89 -11.00 -10.60
N ALA A 13 -10.98 -9.96 -11.43
CA ALA A 13 -10.79 -8.60 -10.98
C ALA A 13 -11.96 -8.26 -10.05
N SER A 14 -11.78 -8.48 -8.76
CA SER A 14 -12.68 -7.93 -7.74
C SER A 14 -12.55 -6.41 -7.79
N SER A 15 -13.40 -5.75 -8.58
CA SER A 15 -13.58 -4.31 -8.51
C SER A 15 -14.24 -4.00 -7.17
N SER A 16 -13.45 -3.81 -6.12
CA SER A 16 -13.95 -3.19 -4.90
C SER A 16 -14.30 -1.75 -5.26
N SER A 17 -15.58 -1.48 -5.52
CA SER A 17 -16.10 -0.13 -5.54
C SER A 17 -15.91 0.44 -4.13
N MET A 18 -14.82 1.18 -3.92
CA MET A 18 -14.63 2.00 -2.73
C MET A 18 -15.69 3.10 -2.81
N SER A 19 -16.85 2.85 -2.21
CA SER A 19 -17.79 3.92 -1.92
C SER A 19 -17.06 4.88 -1.00
N SER A 20 -16.66 6.04 -1.53
CA SER A 20 -16.09 7.11 -0.74
C SER A 20 -17.19 7.66 0.16
N THR A 21 -17.36 7.05 1.33
CA THR A 21 -18.19 7.60 2.39
C THR A 21 -17.55 8.94 2.74
N LYS A 22 -18.28 10.05 2.54
CA LYS A 22 -17.87 11.36 3.08
C LYS A 22 -17.51 11.10 4.53
N LYS A 23 -16.23 11.22 4.90
CA LYS A 23 -15.77 11.06 6.28
C LYS A 23 -16.56 12.07 7.10
N GLY A 24 -17.61 11.59 7.77
CA GLY A 24 -18.30 12.35 8.79
C GLY A 24 -17.34 12.66 9.93
N VAL A 25 -17.80 13.43 10.91
CA VAL A 25 -17.07 13.65 12.16
C VAL A 25 -16.68 12.29 12.73
N LYS A 26 -15.37 11.97 12.69
CA LYS A 26 -14.85 10.70 13.18
C LYS A 26 -15.19 10.60 14.67
N SER A 27 -15.81 9.50 15.07
CA SER A 27 -16.16 9.27 16.47
C SER A 27 -14.90 9.21 17.34
N GLY A 28 -15.01 9.52 18.63
CA GLY A 28 -13.87 9.46 19.55
C GLY A 28 -13.18 8.08 19.58
N VAL A 29 -13.96 7.02 19.36
CA VAL A 29 -13.46 5.64 19.23
C VAL A 29 -12.60 5.46 17.98
N GLU A 30 -13.01 5.97 16.82
CA GLU A 30 -12.24 5.89 15.58
C GLU A 30 -10.91 6.67 15.65
N ASN A 31 -10.88 7.79 16.38
CA ASN A 31 -9.64 8.53 16.60
C ASN A 31 -8.67 7.75 17.49
N LYS A 32 -9.16 7.16 18.58
CA LYS A 32 -8.34 6.31 19.47
C LYS A 32 -7.85 5.04 18.77
N LEU A 33 -8.68 4.44 17.92
CA LEU A 33 -8.30 3.30 17.09
C LEU A 33 -7.22 3.67 16.06
N GLY A 34 -7.34 4.85 15.44
CA GLY A 34 -6.30 5.38 14.56
C GLY A 34 -4.97 5.58 15.28
N GLU A 35 -5.00 6.15 16.49
CA GLU A 35 -3.82 6.33 17.33
C GLU A 35 -3.14 4.99 17.65
N PHE A 36 -3.92 3.96 17.99
CA PHE A 36 -3.41 2.60 18.24
C PHE A 36 -2.66 2.03 17.03
N PHE A 37 -3.21 2.18 15.82
CA PHE A 37 -2.53 1.75 14.60
C PHE A 37 -1.29 2.59 14.30
N MET A 38 -1.31 3.90 14.54
CA MET A 38 -0.12 4.74 14.35
C MET A 38 1.01 4.34 15.29
N HIS A 39 0.72 4.12 16.57
CA HIS A 39 1.70 3.64 17.54
C HIS A 39 2.26 2.27 17.16
N GLN A 40 1.41 1.32 16.74
CA GLN A 40 1.89 0.03 16.26
C GLN A 40 2.74 0.15 14.99
N ILE A 41 2.34 0.93 13.98
CA ILE A 41 3.15 1.08 12.75
C ILE A 41 4.50 1.76 13.03
N ALA A 42 4.53 2.69 13.98
CA ALA A 42 5.76 3.38 14.37
C ALA A 42 6.71 2.50 15.19
N HIS A 43 6.17 1.73 16.15
CA HIS A 43 6.96 1.01 17.16
C HIS A 43 7.03 -0.52 16.97
N ASP A 44 6.22 -1.10 16.09
CA ASP A 44 6.31 -2.52 15.76
C ASP A 44 7.60 -2.79 14.97
N THR A 45 8.43 -3.63 15.56
CA THR A 45 9.72 -4.09 15.03
C THR A 45 9.56 -5.29 14.10
N SER A 46 8.34 -5.83 13.95
CA SER A 46 8.03 -6.89 13.01
C SER A 46 8.33 -6.46 11.57
N PRO A 47 9.21 -7.18 10.84
CA PRO A 47 9.54 -6.87 9.45
C PRO A 47 8.32 -6.88 8.51
N ALA A 48 7.32 -7.71 8.84
CA ALA A 48 6.11 -7.89 8.06
C ALA A 48 5.12 -6.71 8.20
N TYR A 49 5.19 -5.96 9.30
CA TYR A 49 4.19 -4.94 9.66
C TYR A 49 4.87 -3.58 9.90
N GLY A 50 5.32 -2.95 8.81
CA GLY A 50 5.81 -1.56 8.84
C GLY A 50 7.07 -1.29 8.01
N GLY A 51 7.84 -2.32 7.62
CA GLY A 51 9.06 -2.15 6.81
C GLY A 51 8.78 -1.46 5.47
N GLY A 52 7.85 -2.01 4.68
CA GLY A 52 7.47 -1.44 3.39
C GLY A 52 6.89 -0.02 3.49
N PHE A 53 6.08 0.26 4.53
CA PHE A 53 5.54 1.60 4.75
C PHE A 53 6.64 2.61 5.12
N ARG A 54 7.56 2.26 6.03
CA ARG A 54 8.67 3.14 6.41
C ARG A 54 9.56 3.47 5.22
N SER A 55 9.97 2.47 4.43
CA SER A 55 10.76 2.68 3.22
C SER A 55 10.02 3.52 2.18
N ALA A 56 8.73 3.28 1.97
CA ALA A 56 7.92 4.09 1.07
C ALA A 56 7.81 5.54 1.54
N ASN A 57 7.52 5.74 2.83
CA ASN A 57 7.32 7.06 3.43
C ASN A 57 8.63 7.87 3.43
N GLU A 58 9.76 7.23 3.71
CA GLU A 58 11.09 7.84 3.61
C GLU A 58 11.39 8.27 2.17
N ALA A 59 11.18 7.39 1.20
CA ALA A 59 11.38 7.70 -0.22
C ALA A 59 10.50 8.87 -0.70
N VAL A 60 9.23 8.91 -0.27
CA VAL A 60 8.30 10.00 -0.62
C VAL A 60 8.72 11.31 0.06
N ASN A 61 9.16 11.28 1.31
CA ASN A 61 9.63 12.48 2.01
C ASN A 61 10.92 13.04 1.38
N LYS A 62 11.79 12.17 0.86
CA LYS A 62 13.08 12.55 0.26
C LYS A 62 12.98 12.99 -1.20
N TYR A 63 12.17 12.28 -2.00
CA TYR A 63 12.12 12.45 -3.47
C TYR A 63 10.78 12.96 -3.98
N GLY A 64 9.75 13.00 -3.14
CA GLY A 64 8.39 13.35 -3.52
C GLY A 64 7.64 12.20 -4.18
N LEU A 65 6.31 12.22 -4.05
CA LEU A 65 5.44 11.12 -4.44
C LEU A 65 5.58 10.72 -5.92
N ARG A 66 5.64 11.70 -6.83
CA ARG A 66 5.76 11.42 -8.28
C ARG A 66 7.05 10.66 -8.60
N CYS A 67 8.17 11.16 -8.10
CA CYS A 67 9.48 10.57 -8.37
C CYS A 67 9.59 9.14 -7.80
N THR A 68 9.08 8.93 -6.57
CA THR A 68 9.03 7.61 -5.95
C THR A 68 8.22 6.61 -6.79
N LEU A 69 7.05 7.00 -7.28
CA LEU A 69 6.19 6.13 -8.07
C LEU A 69 6.78 5.82 -9.44
N ASP A 70 7.38 6.80 -10.12
CA ASP A 70 8.01 6.56 -11.42
C ASP A 70 9.23 5.64 -11.31
N HIS A 71 10.01 5.75 -10.22
CA HIS A 71 11.11 4.83 -9.94
C HIS A 71 10.59 3.40 -9.74
N ILE A 72 9.58 3.19 -8.89
CA ILE A 72 8.98 1.87 -8.67
C ILE A 72 8.43 1.28 -9.97
N ARG A 73 7.81 2.10 -10.84
CA ARG A 73 7.31 1.65 -12.14
C ARG A 73 8.43 1.16 -13.06
N LEU A 74 9.61 1.76 -12.97
CA LEU A 74 10.75 1.42 -13.83
C LEU A 74 11.59 0.27 -13.27
N THR A 75 11.82 0.23 -11.96
CA THR A 75 12.78 -0.68 -11.31
C THR A 75 12.13 -1.75 -10.43
N GLY A 76 10.86 -1.57 -10.05
CA GLY A 76 10.14 -2.45 -9.12
C GLY A 76 10.52 -2.26 -7.65
N SER A 77 11.40 -1.31 -7.32
CA SER A 77 11.87 -1.05 -5.95
C SER A 77 11.70 0.41 -5.54
N PHE A 78 11.88 0.73 -4.26
CA PHE A 78 11.93 2.12 -3.80
C PHE A 78 13.25 2.78 -4.20
N PRO A 79 13.25 4.10 -4.49
CA PRO A 79 14.49 4.85 -4.62
C PRO A 79 15.12 5.02 -3.22
N LEU A 80 16.41 4.70 -3.12
CA LEU A 80 17.23 4.83 -1.91
C LEU A 80 17.90 6.21 -1.85
#